data_AF-A0A8H6S5S1-F1
#
_entry.id   AF-A0A8H6S5S1-F1
#
_cell.length_a   1.000
_cell.length_b   1.000
_cell.length_c   1.000
_cell.angle_alpha   90.00
_cell.angle_beta   90.00
_cell.angle_gamma   90.00
#
_symmetry.space_group_name_H-M   'P 1'
#
loop_
_entity.id
_entity.type
_entity.pdbx_description
1 polymer ?
#
loop_
_entity_poly.entity_id
_entity_poly.type
_entity_poly.pdbx_seq_one_letter_code
_entity_poly.pdbx_strand_id
1 'polypeptide(L)'
;MQFLTIVFTALLALKANADLRAASGNSCDGDQGEDVPCNGGCFGFSGRHSFVITSGTHNVVLFSGDGCTGEQFNFGSERQGNCINVNTGTSVLSGRCT
;
A
#
# COMPACT_ATOMS: atom_id res chain seq x y z
N MET A 1 -3.55 26.16 47.05
CA MET A 1 -2.70 26.12 45.84
C MET A 1 -2.89 24.75 45.19
N GLN A 2 -3.75 24.67 44.18
CA GLN A 2 -4.14 23.40 43.54
C GLN A 2 -3.23 23.19 42.32
N PHE A 3 -2.36 22.18 42.38
CA PHE A 3 -1.49 21.80 41.27
C PHE A 3 -2.32 21.02 40.24
N LEU A 4 -2.45 21.57 39.02
CA LEU A 4 -3.13 20.93 37.90
C LEU A 4 -2.11 20.01 37.20
N THR A 5 -2.23 18.70 37.39
CA THR A 5 -1.39 17.72 36.69
C THR A 5 -1.94 17.49 35.29
N ILE A 6 -1.27 18.04 34.27
CA ILE A 6 -1.59 17.78 32.86
C ILE A 6 -0.95 16.45 32.48
N VAL A 7 -1.77 15.44 32.20
CA VAL A 7 -1.31 14.17 31.61
C VAL A 7 -1.13 14.38 30.11
N PHE A 8 0.12 14.40 29.66
CA PHE A 8 0.47 14.41 28.23
C PHE A 8 0.42 12.98 27.70
N THR A 9 -0.65 12.63 26.97
CA THR A 9 -0.71 11.36 26.25
C THR A 9 0.05 11.50 24.93
N ALA A 10 1.29 11.00 24.88
CA ALA A 10 2.04 10.93 23.63
C ALA A 10 1.41 9.87 22.72
N LEU A 11 0.72 10.29 21.65
CA LEU A 11 0.36 9.39 20.56
C LEU A 11 1.64 9.05 19.79
N LEU A 12 2.23 7.89 20.10
CA LEU A 12 3.26 7.29 19.26
C LEU A 12 2.59 6.87 17.95
N ALA A 13 2.75 7.66 16.90
CA ALA A 13 2.42 7.24 15.55
C ALA A 13 3.34 6.06 15.20
N LEU A 14 2.84 4.84 15.34
CA LEU A 14 3.46 3.65 14.75
C LEU A 14 3.48 3.90 13.25
N LYS A 15 4.63 4.34 12.72
CA LYS A 15 4.84 4.27 11.28
C LYS A 15 4.74 2.80 10.91
N ALA A 16 3.70 2.43 10.17
CA ALA A 16 3.63 1.11 9.56
C ALA A 16 4.91 0.94 8.73
N ASN A 17 5.56 -0.21 8.85
CA ASN A 17 6.70 -0.52 8.00
C ASN A 17 6.22 -0.45 6.55
N ALA A 18 6.91 0.33 5.72
CA ALA A 18 6.56 0.51 4.33
C ALA A 18 7.18 -0.62 3.50
N ASP A 19 6.41 -1.66 3.17
CA ASP A 19 6.89 -2.75 2.32
C ASP A 19 6.46 -2.57 0.87
N LEU A 20 5.32 -1.91 0.64
CA LEU A 20 4.82 -1.52 -0.68
C LEU A 20 4.27 -0.10 -0.64
N ARG A 21 4.48 0.64 -1.74
CA ARG A 21 3.85 1.93 -1.99
C ARG A 21 3.32 2.02 -3.42
N ALA A 22 2.06 2.41 -3.56
CA ALA A 22 1.43 2.63 -4.85
C ALA A 22 1.61 4.09 -5.32
N ALA A 23 1.57 4.33 -6.64
CA ALA A 23 1.68 5.67 -7.21
C ALA A 23 0.64 5.90 -8.31
N SER A 24 0.26 7.16 -8.53
CA SER A 24 -0.69 7.54 -9.58
C SER A 24 -0.09 7.48 -10.98
N GLY A 25 1.23 7.56 -11.12
CA GLY A 25 1.91 7.43 -12.41
C GLY A 25 2.20 5.98 -12.79
N ASN A 26 2.64 5.78 -14.03
CA ASN A 26 2.92 4.45 -14.57
C ASN A 26 4.31 3.92 -14.20
N SER A 27 5.21 4.82 -13.75
CA SER A 27 6.62 4.53 -13.49
C SER A 27 6.98 4.79 -12.02
N CYS A 28 6.04 4.51 -11.10
CA CYS A 28 6.14 4.80 -9.67
C CYS A 28 6.38 6.28 -9.35
N ASP A 29 5.97 7.14 -10.27
CA ASP A 29 6.02 8.59 -10.24
C ASP A 29 4.64 9.18 -9.92
N GLY A 30 4.59 10.50 -9.74
CA GLY A 30 3.37 11.21 -9.34
C GLY A 30 3.03 11.04 -7.87
N ASP A 31 1.73 11.15 -7.56
CA ASP A 31 1.24 11.15 -6.18
C ASP A 31 1.42 9.76 -5.57
N GLN A 32 2.08 9.75 -4.41
CA GLN A 32 2.34 8.55 -3.65
C GLN A 32 1.12 8.18 -2.80
N GLY A 33 0.88 6.87 -2.68
CA GLY A 33 -0.12 6.30 -1.78
C GLY A 33 0.41 6.06 -0.37
N GLU A 34 -0.47 5.47 0.44
CA GLU A 34 -0.16 5.03 1.80
C GLU A 34 0.92 3.95 1.83
N ASP A 35 1.65 3.87 2.95
CA ASP A 35 2.56 2.77 3.23
C ASP A 35 1.78 1.48 3.53
N VAL A 36 2.06 0.43 2.77
CA VAL A 36 1.45 -0.89 2.96
C VAL A 36 2.48 -1.84 3.60
N PRO A 37 2.17 -2.45 4.76
CA PRO A 37 3.12 -3.30 5.50
C PRO A 37 3.14 -4.76 5.05
N CYS A 38 2.58 -5.07 3.88
CA CYS A 38 2.55 -6.41 3.28
C CYS A 38 2.30 -7.58 4.26
N ASN A 39 1.34 -7.42 5.18
CA ASN A 39 0.99 -8.41 6.19
C ASN A 39 -0.28 -9.22 5.84
N GLY A 40 -0.68 -9.20 4.57
CA GLY A 40 -1.88 -9.83 4.04
C GLY A 40 -3.16 -8.99 4.12
N GLY A 41 -3.10 -7.79 4.74
CA GLY A 41 -4.20 -6.85 4.80
C GLY A 41 -4.61 -6.28 3.42
N CYS A 42 -5.88 -5.91 3.30
CA CYS A 42 -6.41 -5.25 2.10
C CYS A 42 -6.11 -3.74 2.14
N PHE A 43 -5.69 -3.17 1.01
CA PHE A 43 -5.44 -1.74 0.84
C PHE A 43 -6.10 -1.19 -0.42
N GLY A 44 -6.33 0.12 -0.46
CA GLY A 44 -6.90 0.80 -1.62
C GLY A 44 -5.87 1.03 -2.73
N PHE A 45 -6.27 0.81 -3.97
CA PHE A 45 -5.47 1.04 -5.18
C PHE A 45 -6.16 1.98 -6.18
N SER A 46 -7.34 2.52 -5.85
CA SER A 46 -8.06 3.45 -6.73
C SER A 46 -7.21 4.68 -7.09
N GLY A 47 -7.20 5.03 -8.38
CA GLY A 47 -6.40 6.13 -8.92
C GLY A 47 -4.89 5.86 -8.96
N ARG A 48 -4.46 4.61 -8.73
CA ARG A 48 -3.05 4.19 -8.83
C ARG A 48 -2.83 3.36 -10.09
N HIS A 49 -1.63 3.50 -10.66
CA HIS A 49 -1.24 2.86 -11.93
C HIS A 49 0.09 2.11 -11.83
N SER A 50 0.77 2.20 -10.70
CA SER A 50 1.96 1.42 -10.42
C SER A 50 2.14 1.19 -8.92
N PHE A 51 3.01 0.25 -8.56
CA PHE A 51 3.50 0.10 -7.20
C PHE A 51 4.98 -0.26 -7.19
N VAL A 52 5.64 0.09 -6.09
CA VAL A 52 7.02 -0.29 -5.80
C VAL A 52 7.07 -1.07 -4.50
N ILE A 53 7.87 -2.13 -4.47
CA ILE A 53 8.25 -2.80 -3.23
C ILE A 53 9.38 -1.99 -2.59
N THR A 54 9.16 -1.46 -1.39
CA THR A 54 10.12 -0.61 -0.68
C THR A 54 11.02 -1.40 0.26
N SER A 55 10.59 -2.57 0.71
CA SER A 55 11.40 -3.55 1.46
C SER A 55 10.94 -4.97 1.18
N GLY A 56 11.86 -5.94 1.36
CA GLY A 56 11.52 -7.35 1.30
C GLY A 56 11.28 -7.90 -0.11
N THR A 57 10.54 -9.00 -0.16
CA THR A 57 10.08 -9.65 -1.39
C THR A 57 8.68 -10.18 -1.11
N HIS A 58 7.72 -9.76 -1.91
CA HIS A 58 6.31 -9.98 -1.62
C HIS A 58 5.54 -10.47 -2.84
N ASN A 59 4.42 -11.14 -2.56
CA ASN A 59 3.39 -11.42 -3.55
C ASN A 59 2.30 -10.36 -3.42
N VAL A 60 1.93 -9.75 -4.54
CA VAL A 60 0.90 -8.72 -4.62
C VAL A 60 -0.26 -9.25 -5.45
N VAL A 61 -1.46 -9.18 -4.90
CA VAL A 61 -2.69 -9.49 -5.61
C VAL A 61 -3.50 -8.21 -5.71
N LEU A 62 -3.80 -7.78 -6.92
CA LEU A 62 -4.65 -6.62 -7.19
C LEU A 62 -6.05 -7.08 -7.61
N PHE A 63 -7.03 -6.24 -7.31
CA PHE A 63 -8.44 -6.56 -7.44
C PHE A 63 -9.18 -5.47 -8.22
N SER A 64 -10.10 -5.88 -9.11
CA SER A 64 -10.93 -4.94 -9.86
C SER A 64 -11.99 -4.24 -9.01
N GLY A 65 -12.44 -4.89 -7.92
CA GLY A 65 -13.36 -4.33 -6.94
C GLY A 65 -12.64 -3.63 -5.78
N ASP A 66 -13.39 -2.83 -5.02
CA ASP A 66 -12.94 -2.34 -3.71
C ASP A 66 -12.94 -3.48 -2.69
N GLY A 67 -12.30 -3.25 -1.53
CA GLY A 67 -12.31 -4.22 -0.44
C GLY A 67 -11.72 -5.61 -0.78
N CYS A 68 -10.86 -5.70 -1.79
CA CYS A 68 -10.22 -6.93 -2.26
C CYS A 68 -11.21 -7.97 -2.79
N THR A 69 -12.12 -7.49 -3.63
CA THR A 69 -13.18 -8.28 -4.28
C THR A 69 -13.07 -8.25 -5.81
N GLY A 70 -13.76 -9.17 -6.49
CA GLY A 70 -13.79 -9.20 -7.95
C GLY A 70 -12.62 -9.97 -8.58
N GLU A 71 -12.27 -9.58 -9.80
CA GLU A 71 -11.21 -10.23 -10.60
C GLU A 71 -9.83 -9.97 -9.99
N GLN A 72 -8.94 -10.95 -10.06
CA GLN A 72 -7.62 -10.91 -9.45
C GLN A 72 -6.50 -10.85 -10.48
N PHE A 73 -5.49 -10.04 -10.18
CA PHE A 73 -4.27 -9.91 -10.95
C PHE A 73 -3.07 -10.16 -10.04
N ASN A 74 -2.31 -11.22 -10.32
CA ASN A 74 -1.24 -11.70 -9.45
C ASN A 74 0.12 -11.24 -9.96
N PHE A 75 0.90 -10.62 -9.07
CA PHE A 75 2.29 -10.19 -9.27
C PHE A 75 3.13 -10.90 -8.20
N GLY A 76 3.96 -11.84 -8.63
CA GLY A 76 4.61 -12.79 -7.72
C GLY A 76 6.08 -12.47 -7.50
N SER A 77 6.55 -12.65 -6.26
CA SER A 77 7.97 -12.53 -5.89
C SER A 77 8.59 -11.19 -6.27
N GLU A 78 7.84 -10.11 -6.10
CA GLU A 78 8.28 -8.77 -6.42
C GLU A 78 9.25 -8.26 -5.36
N ARG A 79 10.39 -7.75 -5.81
CA ARG A 79 11.54 -7.45 -4.95
C ARG A 79 11.69 -5.96 -4.70
N GLN A 80 12.31 -5.63 -3.58
CA GLN A 80 12.68 -4.26 -3.24
C GLN A 80 13.28 -3.49 -4.42
N GLY A 81 12.78 -2.26 -4.64
CA GLY A 81 13.19 -1.35 -5.69
C GLY A 81 12.55 -1.64 -7.05
N ASN A 82 11.80 -2.73 -7.20
CA ASN A 82 11.11 -3.02 -8.45
C ASN A 82 9.85 -2.15 -8.56
N CYS A 83 9.81 -1.29 -9.57
CA CYS A 83 8.60 -0.56 -9.93
C CYS A 83 7.80 -1.36 -10.95
N ILE A 84 6.51 -1.54 -10.68
CA ILE A 84 5.63 -2.36 -11.51
C ILE A 84 4.52 -1.49 -12.05
N ASN A 85 4.47 -1.39 -13.37
CA ASN A 85 3.33 -0.81 -14.05
C ASN A 85 2.14 -1.79 -14.03
N VAL A 86 0.99 -1.31 -13.58
CA VAL A 86 -0.25 -2.09 -13.53
C VAL A 86 -1.10 -1.74 -14.75
N ASN A 87 -1.09 -2.62 -15.73
CA ASN A 87 -1.88 -2.49 -16.96
C ASN A 87 -2.67 -3.77 -17.23
N THR A 88 -3.78 -3.93 -16.49
CA THR A 88 -4.63 -5.13 -16.53
C THR A 88 -5.73 -5.05 -17.59
N GLY A 89 -5.85 -3.92 -18.30
CA GLY A 89 -6.95 -3.65 -19.23
C GLY A 89 -8.30 -3.36 -18.54
N THR A 90 -8.34 -3.29 -17.22
CA THR A 90 -9.52 -3.03 -16.41
C THR A 90 -9.21 -2.02 -15.31
N SER A 91 -10.24 -1.52 -14.62
CA SER A 91 -10.05 -0.73 -13.40
C SER A 91 -9.57 -1.62 -12.26
N VAL A 92 -8.57 -1.16 -11.52
CA VAL A 92 -8.07 -1.81 -10.29
C VAL A 92 -8.33 -0.86 -9.12
N LEU A 93 -8.99 -1.35 -8.08
CA LEU A 93 -9.48 -0.52 -6.98
C LEU A 93 -8.88 -0.90 -5.62
N SER A 94 -8.36 -2.12 -5.46
CA SER A 94 -7.75 -2.57 -4.21
C SER A 94 -6.65 -3.62 -4.41
N GLY A 95 -5.92 -3.94 -3.34
CA GLY A 95 -4.82 -4.89 -3.36
C GLY A 95 -4.58 -5.58 -2.01
N ARG A 96 -3.87 -6.71 -2.04
CA ARG A 96 -3.29 -7.39 -0.87
C ARG A 96 -1.83 -7.71 -1.16
N CYS A 97 -1.00 -7.67 -0.13
CA CYS A 97 0.43 -7.95 -0.23
C CYS A 97 0.87 -8.83 0.94
N THR A 98 1.72 -9.83 0.68
CA THR A 98 2.30 -10.77 1.68
C THR A 98 3.75 -11.08 1.36
#